data_AF-X0W9L2-F1
#
_entry.id   AF-X0W9L2-F1
#
_cell.length_a   1.000
_cell.length_b   1.000
_cell.length_c   1.000
_cell.angle_alpha   90.00
_cell.angle_beta   90.00
_cell.angle_gamma   90.00
#
_symmetry.space_group_name_H-M   'P 1'
#
loop_
_entity.id
_entity.type
_entity.pdbx_description
1 polymer ?
#
loop_
_entity_poly.entity_id
_entity_poly.type
_entity_poly.pdbx_seq_one_letter_code
_entity_poly.pdbx_strand_id
1 'polypeptide(L)'
;MMVAFQKGADGVYVVGCLEGECHFLTGNLRAKKKVEYAKKLLDEIGVGGERLEMYNIAASDGPRFAEVAREMHEKIKALGPNPIKGATLNKKAA
;
A
#
# COMPACT_ATOMS: atom_id res chain seq x y z
N MET A 1 4.99 -1.10 -5.77
CA MET A 1 3.70 -0.45 -5.44
C MET A 1 2.83 -0.33 -6.68
N MET A 2 3.13 0.55 -7.64
CA MET A 2 2.28 0.73 -8.85
C MET A 2 2.00 -0.54 -9.66
N VAL A 3 3.01 -1.38 -9.90
CA VAL A 3 2.85 -2.65 -10.63
C VAL A 3 1.84 -3.59 -9.92
N ALA A 4 1.74 -3.55 -8.60
CA ALA A 4 0.76 -4.37 -7.88
C ALA A 4 -0.68 -3.91 -8.19
N PHE A 5 -0.94 -2.60 -8.21
CA PHE A 5 -2.24 -2.06 -8.64
C PHE A 5 -2.55 -2.37 -10.09
N GLN A 6 -1.56 -2.29 -10.99
CA GLN A 6 -1.73 -2.69 -12.40
C GLN A 6 -2.07 -4.18 -12.55
N LYS A 7 -1.57 -5.03 -11.66
CA LYS A 7 -1.89 -6.46 -11.59
C LYS A 7 -3.20 -6.77 -10.84
N GLY A 8 -3.94 -5.75 -10.41
CA GLY A 8 -5.23 -5.92 -9.73
C GLY A 8 -5.13 -6.13 -8.21
N ALA A 9 -4.10 -5.62 -7.54
CA ALA A 9 -4.17 -5.51 -6.07
C ALA A 9 -5.26 -4.50 -5.68
N ASP A 10 -6.11 -4.83 -4.70
CA ASP A 10 -7.13 -3.92 -4.16
C ASP A 10 -6.56 -2.90 -3.17
N GLY A 11 -5.45 -3.26 -2.54
CA GLY A 11 -4.62 -2.40 -1.71
C GLY A 11 -3.22 -2.97 -1.54
N VAL A 12 -2.29 -2.12 -1.12
CA VAL A 12 -0.89 -2.46 -0.88
C VAL A 12 -0.47 -1.81 0.42
N TYR A 13 0.07 -2.57 1.36
CA TYR A 13 0.75 -1.98 2.52
C TYR A 13 2.24 -2.33 2.49
N VAL A 14 3.06 -1.38 2.93
CA VAL A 14 4.51 -1.49 3.00
C VAL A 14 4.90 -1.51 4.47
N VAL A 15 5.69 -2.49 4.89
CA VAL A 15 6.16 -2.57 6.28
C VAL A 15 7.66 -2.36 6.32
N GLY A 16 8.13 -1.51 7.22
CA GLY A 16 9.55 -1.26 7.44
C GLY A 16 9.88 -1.11 8.92
N CYS A 17 11.18 -1.04 9.22
CA CYS A 17 11.69 -0.76 10.57
C CYS A 17 11.18 0.58 11.09
N LEU A 18 11.17 0.76 12.42
CA LEU A 18 10.91 2.05 13.07
C LEU A 18 11.78 3.15 12.47
N GLU A 19 11.21 4.35 12.35
CA GLU A 19 11.94 5.51 11.82
C GLU A 19 13.17 5.79 12.69
N GLY A 20 14.33 6.00 12.04
CA GLY A 20 15.62 6.11 12.74
C GLY A 20 16.31 4.78 13.05
N GLU A 21 15.58 3.65 13.04
CA GLU A 21 16.13 2.31 13.33
C GLU A 21 16.33 1.45 12.09
N CYS A 22 16.40 2.06 10.91
CA CYS A 22 16.68 1.31 9.70
C CYS A 22 18.09 0.70 9.79
N HIS A 23 18.21 -0.61 9.59
CA HIS A 23 19.51 -1.29 9.51
C HIS A 23 20.44 -0.65 8.46
N PHE A 24 19.85 -0.08 7.40
CA PHE A 24 20.54 0.64 6.34
C PHE A 24 20.43 2.16 6.47
N LEU A 25 20.31 2.67 7.70
CA LEU A 25 20.29 4.07 8.12
C LEU A 25 19.05 4.87 7.64
N THR A 26 18.88 5.02 6.33
CA THR A 26 17.87 5.94 5.76
C THR A 26 16.88 5.24 4.81
N GLY A 27 16.94 3.91 4.71
CA GLY A 27 16.11 3.13 3.79
C GLY A 27 14.62 3.33 3.99
N ASN A 28 14.15 3.27 5.25
CA ASN A 28 12.74 3.49 5.58
C ASN A 28 12.28 4.93 5.33
N LEU A 29 13.12 5.95 5.60
CA LEU A 29 12.80 7.34 5.31
C LEU A 29 12.62 7.60 3.82
N ARG A 30 13.48 6.99 2.98
CA ARG A 30 13.35 7.04 1.52
C ARG A 30 12.11 6.29 1.04
N ALA A 31 11.79 5.14 1.65
CA ALA A 31 10.58 4.39 1.34
C ALA A 31 9.32 5.18 1.66
N LYS A 32 9.25 5.83 2.83
CA LYS A 32 8.15 6.70 3.24
C LYS A 32 7.89 7.82 2.23
N LYS A 33 8.93 8.54 1.81
CA LYS A 33 8.81 9.58 0.76
C LYS A 33 8.24 9.02 -0.56
N LYS A 34 8.67 7.82 -0.97
CA LYS A 34 8.15 7.15 -2.18
C LYS A 34 6.70 6.71 -2.03
N VAL A 35 6.30 6.25 -0.84
CA VAL A 35 4.92 5.87 -0.53
C VAL A 35 4.02 7.10 -0.60
N GLU A 36 4.38 8.18 0.10
CA GLU A 36 3.61 9.43 0.08
C GLU A 36 3.46 10.01 -1.32
N TYR A 37 4.52 9.98 -2.12
CA TYR A 37 4.46 10.39 -3.51
C TYR A 37 3.51 9.49 -4.33
N ALA A 38 3.60 8.18 -4.16
CA ALA A 38 2.72 7.24 -4.85
C ALA A 38 1.25 7.36 -4.42
N LYS A 39 0.96 7.69 -3.15
CA LYS A 39 -0.41 7.95 -2.66
C LYS A 39 -1.04 9.11 -3.44
N LYS A 40 -0.32 10.23 -3.58
CA LYS A 40 -0.77 11.37 -4.39
C LYS A 40 -1.04 11.00 -5.84
N LEU A 41 -0.15 10.23 -6.46
CA LEU A 41 -0.37 9.76 -7.83
C LEU A 41 -1.61 8.85 -7.95
N LEU A 42 -1.87 8.00 -6.95
CA LEU A 42 -3.06 7.14 -6.93
C LEU A 42 -4.35 7.95 -6.79
N ASP A 43 -4.32 9.05 -6.04
CA ASP A 43 -5.42 10.02 -5.98
C ASP A 43 -5.65 10.71 -7.33
N GLU A 44 -4.58 11.22 -7.95
CA GLU A 44 -4.63 11.92 -9.24
C GLU A 44 -5.21 11.04 -10.37
N ILE A 45 -4.89 9.74 -10.38
CA ILE A 45 -5.40 8.80 -11.39
C ILE A 45 -6.73 8.13 -11.01
N GLY A 46 -7.34 8.51 -9.88
CA GLY A 46 -8.65 8.01 -9.44
C GLY A 46 -8.67 6.58 -8.88
N VAL A 47 -7.52 6.01 -8.53
CA VAL A 47 -7.44 4.71 -7.82
C VAL A 47 -7.70 4.89 -6.32
N GLY A 48 -7.28 6.02 -5.76
CA GLY A 48 -7.38 6.35 -4.35
C GLY A 48 -6.11 6.00 -3.58
N GLY A 49 -5.43 7.03 -3.06
CA GLY A 49 -4.20 6.94 -2.28
C GLY A 49 -4.38 6.23 -0.95
N GLU A 50 -5.61 6.19 -0.42
CA GLU A 50 -5.95 5.41 0.79
C GLU A 50 -5.73 3.91 0.63
N ARG A 51 -5.62 3.41 -0.61
CA ARG A 51 -5.32 2.01 -0.91
C ARG A 51 -3.84 1.65 -0.72
N LEU A 52 -2.98 2.62 -0.43
CA LEU A 52 -1.56 2.45 -0.20
C LEU A 52 -1.17 3.03 1.17
N GLU A 53 -0.55 2.23 2.01
CA GLU A 53 -0.07 2.71 3.32
C GLU A 53 1.30 2.16 3.69
N MET A 54 2.11 2.93 4.43
CA MET A 54 3.34 2.45 5.03
C MET A 54 3.23 2.41 6.55
N TYR A 55 3.60 1.27 7.12
CA TYR A 55 3.66 1.05 8.56
C TYR A 55 5.11 0.81 8.99
N ASN A 56 5.51 1.47 10.08
CA ASN A 56 6.81 1.26 10.71
C ASN A 56 6.60 0.44 11.98
N ILE A 57 7.19 -0.76 12.04
CA ILE A 57 6.95 -1.73 13.11
C ILE A 57 8.29 -2.27 13.58
N ALA A 58 8.45 -2.44 14.90
CA ALA A 58 9.62 -3.09 15.47
C ALA A 58 9.66 -4.57 15.07
N ALA A 59 10.85 -5.12 14.83
CA ALA A 59 11.01 -6.52 14.40
C ALA A 59 10.47 -7.53 15.44
N SER A 60 10.42 -7.15 16.71
CA SER A 60 9.89 -7.95 17.82
C SER A 60 8.38 -7.82 18.01
N ASP A 61 7.71 -6.87 17.34
CA ASP A 61 6.31 -6.56 17.59
C ASP A 61 5.36 -7.28 16.61
N GLY A 62 5.30 -8.61 16.75
CA GLY A 62 4.38 -9.46 16.02
C GLY A 62 2.90 -9.11 16.20
N PRO A 63 2.42 -8.79 17.42
CA PRO A 63 1.05 -8.36 17.64
C PRO A 63 0.67 -7.12 16.82
N ARG A 64 1.52 -6.09 16.78
CA ARG A 64 1.25 -4.88 15.97
C ARG A 64 1.25 -5.20 14.48
N PHE A 65 2.11 -6.10 14.00
CA PHE A 65 2.06 -6.54 12.60
C PHE A 65 0.71 -7.16 12.23
N ALA A 66 0.17 -8.03 13.08
CA ALA A 66 -1.15 -8.64 12.85
C ALA A 66 -2.29 -7.61 12.91
N GLU A 67 -2.16 -6.61 13.78
CA GLU A 67 -3.12 -5.52 13.90
C GLU A 67 -3.18 -4.66 12.63
N VAL A 68 -2.04 -4.17 12.14
CA VAL A 68 -2.03 -3.33 10.93
C VAL A 68 -2.49 -4.08 9.68
N ALA A 69 -2.24 -5.40 9.61
CA ALA A 69 -2.75 -6.22 8.54
C ALA A 69 -4.30 -6.28 8.55
N ARG A 70 -4.91 -6.37 9.75
CA ARG A 70 -6.36 -6.28 9.93
C ARG A 70 -6.90 -4.89 9.61
N GLU A 71 -6.26 -3.83 10.10
CA GLU A 71 -6.62 -2.44 9.78
C GLU A 71 -6.65 -2.21 8.26
N MET A 72 -5.59 -2.63 7.57
CA MET A 72 -5.50 -2.51 6.12
C MET A 72 -6.55 -3.35 5.41
N HIS A 73 -6.80 -4.59 5.87
CA HIS A 73 -7.83 -5.44 5.29
C HIS A 73 -9.23 -4.79 5.35
N GLU A 74 -9.63 -4.30 6.53
CA GLU A 74 -10.94 -3.66 6.69
C GLU A 74 -11.05 -2.37 5.88
N LYS A 75 -9.97 -1.58 5.81
CA LYS A 75 -9.93 -0.38 4.97
C LYS A 75 -10.18 -0.71 3.49
N ILE A 76 -9.46 -1.68 2.95
CA ILE A 76 -9.61 -2.08 1.54
C ILE A 76 -10.97 -2.72 1.27
N LYS A 77 -11.49 -3.50 2.21
CA LYS A 77 -12.82 -4.09 2.12
C LYS A 77 -13.91 -3.01 2.04
N ALA A 78 -13.80 -1.94 2.83
CA ALA A 78 -14.73 -0.81 2.79
C ALA A 78 -14.62 -0.01 1.47
N LEU A 79 -13.41 0.14 0.92
CA LEU A 79 -13.18 0.83 -0.36
C LEU A 79 -13.61 0.01 -1.59
N GLY A 80 -13.88 -1.29 -1.42
CA GLY A 80 -14.26 -2.18 -2.52
C GLY A 80 -13.11 -2.46 -3.51
N PRO A 81 -13.42 -3.10 -4.65
CA PRO A 81 -12.41 -3.57 -5.60
C PRO A 81 -11.66 -2.41 -6.28
N ASN A 82 -10.40 -2.67 -6.67
CA ASN A 82 -9.58 -1.73 -7.42
C ASN A 82 -10.26 -1.33 -8.75
N PRO A 83 -10.46 -0.03 -9.01
CA PRO A 83 -11.07 0.48 -10.25
C PRO A 83 -10.39 -0.01 -11.54
N ILE A 84 -9.08 -0.29 -11.51
CA ILE A 84 -8.31 -0.78 -12.67
C ILE A 84 -8.76 -2.19 -13.09
N LYS A 85 -9.29 -3.02 -12.18
CA LYS A 85 -9.79 -4.36 -12.53
C LYS A 85 -10.91 -4.30 -13.56
N GLY A 86 -11.81 -3.33 -13.46
CA GLY A 86 -12.90 -3.16 -14.43
C GLY A 86 -12.38 -2.84 -15.83
N ALA A 87 -11.35 -1.99 -15.93
CA ALA A 87 -10.75 -1.60 -17.20
C ALA A 87 -9.96 -2.73 -17.88
N THR A 88 -9.37 -3.65 -17.11
CA THR A 88 -8.62 -4.81 -17.65
C THR A 88 -9.52 -5.98 -18.03
N LEU A 89 -10.65 -6.18 -17.34
CA LEU A 89 -11.66 -7.19 -17.72
C LEU A 89 -12.33 -6.86 -19.05
N ASN A 90 -12.64 -5.59 -19.32
CA ASN A 90 -13.22 -5.16 -20.60
C ASN A 90 -12.27 -5.36 -21.80
N LYS A 91 -10.94 -5.40 -21.60
CA LYS A 91 -9.96 -5.69 -22.65
C LYS A 91 -9.77 -7.18 -22.95
N LYS A 92 -10.15 -8.08 -22.02
CA LYS A 92 -10.08 -9.53 -22.24
C LYS A 92 -11.36 -10.10 -22.85
N ALA A 93 -12.47 -9.37 -22.76
CA ALA A 93 -13.75 -9.73 -23.34
C ALA A 93 -13.97 -9.15 -24.75
N ALA A 94 -13.00 -8.41 -25.29
CA ALA A 94 -12.98 -7.82 -26.62
C ALA A 94 -11.95 -8.50 -27.52
#